data_AF-A0A6M2CU46-F1
#
_entry.id   AF-A0A6M2CU46-F1
#
_cell.length_a   1.000
_cell.length_b   1.000
_cell.length_c   1.000
_cell.angle_alpha   90.00
_cell.angle_beta   90.00
_cell.angle_gamma   90.00
#
_symmetry.space_group_name_H-M   'P 1'
#
loop_
_entity.id
_entity.type
_entity.pdbx_description
1 polymer ?
#
loop_
_entity_poly.entity_id
_entity_poly.type
_entity_poly.pdbx_seq_one_letter_code
_entity_poly.pdbx_strand_id
1 'polypeptide(L)'
;STMEFLWGSGSMIGCGISGLLIDAWAYPLPFFVLALLSSFSLPWTTRSQRIPDKPLKEVQPHPSSESSENQKSLFRLLIDPVFAIDMVTVMLSWIIMGFNEPTLEPHLRQFGIDTTELGVIFMVQFASYTLAALILGILCHWKMDAFCAFMGQLVTVFAYVVLGPAPFIPIEAAMWMVYLSQVFTGAGMAGQFICGYCHSLKHAVASGYSDDIKTTSFISTVVFTSLVFGATVTPPIAGYIVERFGYRSGSMFLLGLLALWTPVTFVQWLLSSCCDKRRQQSH
;
A
#
# COMPACT_ATOMS: atom_id res chain seq x y z
N SER A 1 -8.84 -5.74 -3.71
CA SER A 1 -8.10 -7.02 -3.66
C SER A 1 -7.58 -7.45 -5.03
N THR A 2 -8.41 -7.64 -6.06
CA THR A 2 -7.92 -8.09 -7.38
C THR A 2 -6.91 -7.14 -8.02
N MET A 3 -7.15 -5.83 -7.97
CA MET A 3 -6.21 -4.84 -8.52
C MET A 3 -4.85 -4.89 -7.81
N GLU A 4 -4.85 -4.98 -6.48
CA GLU A 4 -3.63 -5.08 -5.67
C GLU A 4 -2.88 -6.38 -5.87
N PHE A 5 -3.61 -7.49 -6.05
CA PHE A 5 -3.01 -8.77 -6.41
C PHE A 5 -2.30 -8.70 -7.77
N LEU A 6 -2.94 -8.08 -8.77
CA LEU A 6 -2.34 -7.89 -10.09
C LEU A 6 -1.12 -6.97 -10.04
N TRP A 7 -1.22 -5.86 -9.31
CA TRP A 7 -0.12 -4.94 -9.09
C TRP A 7 1.06 -5.64 -8.40
N GLY A 8 0.81 -6.32 -7.27
CA GLY A 8 1.85 -7.06 -6.54
C GLY A 8 2.47 -8.19 -7.36
N SER A 9 1.67 -8.94 -8.12
CA SER A 9 2.17 -10.01 -8.99
C SER A 9 3.06 -9.46 -10.11
N GLY A 10 2.63 -8.34 -10.71
CA GLY A 10 3.41 -7.63 -11.72
C GLY A 10 4.75 -7.14 -11.18
N SER A 11 4.74 -6.51 -10.00
CA SER A 11 5.97 -6.06 -9.32
C SER A 11 6.88 -7.22 -8.94
N MET A 12 6.33 -8.31 -8.41
CA MET A 12 7.08 -9.54 -8.07
C MET A 12 7.80 -10.11 -9.29
N ILE A 13 7.07 -10.33 -10.40
CA ILE A 13 7.65 -10.83 -11.66
C ILE A 13 8.66 -9.83 -12.21
N GLY A 14 8.33 -8.53 -12.16
CA GLY A 14 9.19 -7.44 -12.61
C GLY A 14 10.55 -7.43 -11.91
N CYS A 15 10.58 -7.48 -10.58
CA CYS A 15 11.82 -7.50 -9.80
C CYS A 15 12.66 -8.74 -10.09
N GLY A 16 12.04 -9.93 -10.14
CA GLY A 16 12.75 -11.18 -10.41
C GLY A 16 13.36 -11.23 -11.82
N ILE A 17 12.62 -10.76 -12.83
CA ILE A 17 13.10 -10.72 -14.21
C ILE A 17 14.14 -9.60 -14.41
N SER A 18 13.95 -8.42 -13.80
CA SER A 18 14.81 -7.26 -14.07
C SER A 18 16.28 -7.49 -13.72
N GLY A 19 16.58 -8.17 -12.60
CA GLY A 19 17.96 -8.51 -12.24
C GLY A 19 18.63 -9.42 -13.28
N LEU A 20 17.92 -10.46 -13.74
CA LEU A 20 18.41 -11.37 -14.78
C LEU A 20 18.69 -10.65 -16.10
N LEU A 21 17.85 -9.69 -16.48
CA LEU A 21 18.05 -8.91 -17.70
C LEU A 21 19.27 -7.98 -17.59
N ILE A 22 19.48 -7.37 -16.42
CA ILE A 22 20.64 -6.52 -16.17
C ILE A 22 21.92 -7.35 -16.24
N ASP A 23 21.95 -8.53 -15.63
CA ASP A 23 23.12 -9.40 -15.69
C ASP A 23 23.38 -9.97 -17.11
N ALA A 24 22.33 -10.16 -17.93
CA ALA A 24 22.45 -10.71 -19.28
C ALA A 24 23.02 -9.74 -20.33
N TRP A 25 22.64 -8.46 -20.31
CA TRP A 25 23.04 -7.48 -21.35
C TRP A 25 23.28 -6.06 -20.83
N ALA A 26 23.38 -5.88 -19.51
CA ALA A 26 23.48 -4.59 -18.82
C ALA A 26 22.15 -3.82 -18.68
N TYR A 27 22.27 -2.70 -17.97
CA TYR A 27 21.19 -1.85 -17.46
C TYR A 27 20.09 -1.45 -18.47
N PRO A 28 20.34 -1.24 -19.78
CA PRO A 28 19.27 -0.83 -20.70
C PRO A 28 18.25 -1.95 -21.05
N LEU A 29 18.57 -3.24 -20.87
CA LEU A 29 17.72 -4.34 -21.35
C LEU A 29 16.30 -4.36 -20.76
N PRO A 30 16.10 -4.20 -19.42
CA PRO A 30 14.77 -4.15 -18.83
C PRO A 30 13.86 -3.09 -19.48
N PHE A 31 14.40 -1.93 -19.85
CA PHE A 31 13.62 -0.85 -20.46
C PHE A 31 13.10 -1.23 -21.84
N PHE A 32 13.92 -1.88 -22.67
CA PHE A 32 13.48 -2.35 -23.98
C PHE A 32 12.40 -3.42 -23.87
N VAL A 33 12.56 -4.37 -22.94
CA VAL A 33 11.57 -5.43 -22.73
C VAL A 33 10.25 -4.85 -22.22
N LEU A 34 10.28 -3.93 -21.25
CA LEU A 34 9.09 -3.24 -20.76
C LEU A 34 8.40 -2.41 -21.86
N ALA A 35 9.17 -1.72 -22.72
CA ALA A 35 8.63 -0.96 -23.84
C ALA A 35 7.96 -1.86 -24.88
N LEU A 36 8.55 -3.02 -25.20
CA LEU A 36 7.99 -4.00 -26.13
C LEU A 36 6.71 -4.64 -25.58
N LEU A 37 6.71 -5.06 -24.31
CA LEU A 37 5.54 -5.61 -23.64
C LEU A 37 4.38 -4.61 -23.59
N SER A 38 4.69 -3.35 -23.25
CA SER A 38 3.72 -2.26 -23.23
C SER A 38 3.19 -1.94 -24.63
N SER A 39 4.04 -1.95 -25.65
CA SER A 39 3.63 -1.72 -27.04
C SER A 39 2.73 -2.85 -27.57
N PHE A 40 2.96 -4.09 -27.13
CA PHE A 40 2.17 -5.25 -27.54
C PHE A 40 0.80 -5.31 -26.86
N SER A 41 0.63 -4.66 -25.70
CA SER A 41 -0.66 -4.58 -25.02
C SER A 41 -1.61 -3.54 -25.65
N LEU A 42 -1.09 -2.51 -26.32
CA LEU A 42 -1.87 -1.42 -26.94
C LEU A 42 -2.90 -1.90 -27.99
N PRO A 43 -2.58 -2.79 -28.93
CA PRO A 43 -3.57 -3.33 -29.88
C PRO A 43 -4.66 -4.16 -29.20
N TRP A 44 -4.34 -4.81 -28.09
CA TRP A 44 -5.30 -5.60 -27.33
C TRP A 44 -6.28 -4.70 -26.55
N THR A 45 -5.78 -3.65 -25.92
CA THR A 45 -6.62 -2.68 -25.20
C THR A 45 -7.53 -1.90 -26.13
N THR A 46 -7.05 -1.49 -27.31
CA THR A 46 -7.86 -0.75 -28.30
C THR A 46 -8.89 -1.64 -28.98
N ARG A 47 -8.60 -2.94 -29.19
CA ARG A 47 -9.56 -3.91 -29.73
C ARG A 47 -10.60 -4.37 -28.72
N SER A 48 -10.25 -4.41 -27.43
CA SER A 48 -11.18 -4.74 -26.33
C SER A 48 -12.16 -3.61 -26.01
N GLN A 49 -11.87 -2.37 -26.43
CA GLN A 49 -12.81 -1.25 -26.39
C GLN A 49 -13.85 -1.33 -27.53
N ARG A 50 -14.54 -2.46 -27.65
CA ARG A 50 -15.95 -2.41 -28.06
C ARG A 50 -16.73 -2.02 -26.81
N ILE A 51 -16.61 -0.74 -26.44
CA ILE A 51 -17.57 -0.10 -25.55
C ILE A 51 -18.93 -0.37 -26.21
N PRO A 52 -19.89 -1.04 -25.54
CA PRO A 52 -21.20 -1.21 -26.14
C PRO A 52 -21.70 0.17 -26.57
N ASP A 53 -22.09 0.34 -27.85
CA ASP A 53 -22.77 1.52 -28.41
C ASP A 53 -24.16 1.74 -27.77
N LYS A 54 -24.36 1.30 -26.53
CA LYS A 54 -25.35 1.97 -25.71
C LYS A 54 -24.71 3.31 -25.40
N PRO A 55 -25.31 4.45 -25.78
CA PRO A 55 -24.90 5.69 -25.16
C PRO A 55 -24.85 5.39 -23.67
N LEU A 56 -23.69 5.58 -23.04
CA LEU A 56 -23.63 5.79 -21.60
C LEU A 56 -24.79 6.73 -21.39
N LYS A 57 -25.89 6.24 -20.82
CA LYS A 57 -27.08 7.04 -20.64
C LYS A 57 -26.51 8.22 -19.93
N GLU A 58 -26.43 9.35 -20.64
CA GLU A 58 -26.03 10.60 -20.07
C GLU A 58 -26.88 10.59 -18.82
N VAL A 59 -26.24 10.59 -17.66
CA VAL A 59 -26.96 10.88 -16.44
C VAL A 59 -27.36 12.31 -16.73
N GLN A 60 -28.46 12.45 -17.47
CA GLN A 60 -29.25 13.64 -17.51
C GLN A 60 -29.31 13.97 -16.02
N PRO A 61 -28.98 15.19 -15.62
CA PRO A 61 -29.37 15.63 -14.31
C PRO A 61 -30.88 15.41 -14.33
N HIS A 62 -31.34 14.28 -13.79
CA HIS A 62 -32.73 14.12 -13.48
C HIS A 62 -32.94 15.31 -12.55
N PRO A 63 -33.84 16.25 -12.88
CA PRO A 63 -34.43 17.05 -11.83
C PRO A 63 -35.33 16.06 -11.08
N SER A 64 -34.74 15.06 -10.43
CA SER A 64 -35.34 14.46 -9.26
C SER A 64 -35.32 15.60 -8.27
N SER A 65 -36.44 16.31 -8.27
CA SER A 65 -37.09 16.86 -7.11
C SER A 65 -37.21 15.79 -6.01
N GLU A 66 -36.07 15.29 -5.56
CA GLU A 66 -35.83 14.52 -4.37
C GLU A 66 -34.71 15.27 -3.66
N SER A 67 -35.12 16.36 -3.01
CA SER A 67 -34.42 17.04 -1.93
C SER A 67 -32.90 17.22 -2.12
N SER A 68 -32.52 18.41 -2.59
CA SER A 68 -31.22 19.05 -2.35
C SER A 68 -30.93 19.30 -0.85
N GLU A 69 -31.45 18.45 0.04
CA GLU A 69 -31.53 18.68 1.48
C GLU A 69 -30.70 17.67 2.29
N ASN A 70 -30.03 16.67 1.68
CA ASN A 70 -29.20 15.76 2.49
C ASN A 70 -28.00 15.07 1.81
N GLN A 71 -27.55 15.48 0.62
CA GLN A 71 -26.28 14.93 0.08
C GLN A 71 -25.11 15.55 0.86
N LYS A 72 -24.64 14.85 1.90
CA LYS A 72 -23.43 15.24 2.65
C LYS A 72 -22.30 15.49 1.66
N SER A 73 -21.70 16.67 1.72
CA SER A 73 -20.54 16.98 0.89
C SER A 73 -19.47 15.91 1.08
N LEU A 74 -19.03 15.28 -0.01
CA LEU A 74 -17.96 14.28 0.01
C LEU A 74 -16.65 14.88 0.56
N PHE A 75 -16.42 16.18 0.34
CA PHE A 75 -15.28 16.88 0.94
C PHE A 75 -15.33 16.92 2.47
N ARG A 76 -16.52 16.83 3.08
CA ARG A 76 -16.63 16.73 4.54
C ARG A 76 -16.06 15.40 5.08
N LEU A 77 -16.00 14.36 4.25
CA LEU A 77 -15.35 13.09 4.59
C LEU A 77 -13.85 13.27 4.85
N LEU A 78 -13.20 14.24 4.20
CA LEU A 78 -11.77 14.54 4.42
C LEU A 78 -11.48 15.09 5.82
N ILE A 79 -12.49 15.67 6.46
CA ILE A 79 -12.40 16.23 7.82
C ILE A 79 -12.82 15.18 8.85
N ASP A 80 -13.42 14.06 8.42
CA ASP A 80 -13.78 12.98 9.31
C ASP A 80 -12.51 12.32 9.88
N PRO A 81 -12.35 12.26 11.21
CA PRO A 81 -11.11 11.82 11.83
C PRO A 81 -10.81 10.34 11.57
N VAL A 82 -11.83 9.48 11.47
CA VAL A 82 -11.63 8.05 11.19
C VAL A 82 -11.15 7.88 9.76
N PHE A 83 -11.79 8.57 8.82
CA PHE A 83 -11.36 8.56 7.43
C PHE A 83 -9.93 9.11 7.27
N ALA A 84 -9.58 10.21 7.95
CA ALA A 84 -8.24 10.78 7.91
C ALA A 84 -7.17 9.81 8.45
N ILE A 85 -7.47 9.08 9.53
CA ILE A 85 -6.58 8.03 10.06
C ILE A 85 -6.40 6.90 9.05
N ASP A 86 -7.47 6.48 8.37
CA ASP A 86 -7.37 5.49 7.29
C ASP A 86 -6.47 6.00 6.15
N MET A 87 -6.63 7.24 5.71
CA MET A 87 -5.81 7.81 4.63
C MET A 87 -4.33 7.84 5.00
N VAL A 88 -3.99 8.23 6.23
CA VAL A 88 -2.60 8.21 6.70
C VAL A 88 -2.07 6.77 6.81
N THR A 89 -2.88 5.83 7.31
CA THR A 89 -2.51 4.42 7.43
C THR A 89 -2.23 3.80 6.05
N VAL A 90 -3.09 4.08 5.08
CA VAL A 90 -2.91 3.63 3.69
C VAL A 90 -1.67 4.28 3.07
N MET A 91 -1.46 5.58 3.28
CA MET A 91 -0.27 6.33 2.84
C MET A 91 1.03 5.77 3.38
N LEU A 92 1.07 5.27 4.63
CA LEU A 92 2.26 4.66 5.21
C LEU A 92 2.80 3.50 4.36
N SER A 93 1.94 2.75 3.69
CA SER A 93 2.34 1.65 2.79
C SER A 93 3.31 2.14 1.69
N TRP A 94 3.01 3.28 1.08
CA TRP A 94 3.86 3.86 0.03
C TRP A 94 5.03 4.68 0.58
N ILE A 95 4.93 5.21 1.81
CA ILE A 95 6.08 5.76 2.53
C ILE A 95 7.11 4.65 2.80
N ILE A 96 6.67 3.48 3.26
CA ILE A 96 7.54 2.32 3.47
C ILE A 96 8.24 1.93 2.17
N MET A 97 7.50 1.80 1.07
CA MET A 97 8.04 1.51 -0.25
C MET A 97 9.07 2.58 -0.69
N GLY A 98 8.69 3.86 -0.61
CA GLY A 98 9.54 4.99 -0.98
C GLY A 98 10.76 5.19 -0.08
N PHE A 99 10.78 4.61 1.12
CA PHE A 99 11.99 4.51 1.93
C PHE A 99 12.83 3.30 1.50
N ASN A 100 12.22 2.12 1.37
CA ASN A 100 12.90 0.84 1.19
C ASN A 100 13.64 0.76 -0.15
N GLU A 101 12.98 1.13 -1.26
CA GLU A 101 13.56 1.04 -2.61
C GLU A 101 14.89 1.82 -2.76
N PRO A 102 14.97 3.13 -2.46
CA PRO A 102 16.20 3.90 -2.67
C PRO A 102 17.29 3.63 -1.62
N THR A 103 16.95 3.10 -0.44
CA THR A 103 17.90 2.98 0.68
C THR A 103 18.41 1.57 0.90
N LEU A 104 17.60 0.55 0.62
CA LEU A 104 17.97 -0.84 0.85
C LEU A 104 19.02 -1.32 -0.14
N GLU A 105 18.92 -0.96 -1.42
CA GLU A 105 19.93 -1.35 -2.41
C GLU A 105 21.36 -0.94 -2.00
N PRO A 106 21.64 0.34 -1.69
CA PRO A 106 22.98 0.73 -1.23
C PRO A 106 23.44 -0.01 0.02
N HIS A 107 22.52 -0.32 0.94
CA HIS A 107 22.84 -1.09 2.14
C HIS A 107 23.25 -2.53 1.81
N LEU A 108 22.61 -3.15 0.82
CA LEU A 108 22.89 -4.54 0.45
C LEU A 108 24.21 -4.71 -0.29
N ARG A 109 24.74 -3.65 -0.93
CA ARG A 109 26.06 -3.69 -1.58
C ARG A 109 27.20 -4.06 -0.64
N GLN A 110 27.07 -3.80 0.66
CA GLN A 110 28.09 -4.21 1.65
C GLN A 110 28.29 -5.74 1.71
N PHE A 111 27.30 -6.52 1.26
CA PHE A 111 27.35 -7.98 1.24
C PHE A 111 27.88 -8.54 -0.08
N GLY A 112 28.22 -7.68 -1.06
CA GLY A 112 28.79 -8.10 -2.34
C GLY A 112 27.83 -8.89 -3.23
N ILE A 113 26.52 -8.70 -3.08
CA ILE A 113 25.50 -9.38 -3.89
C ILE A 113 25.46 -8.84 -5.32
N ASP A 114 25.06 -9.70 -6.27
CA ASP A 114 24.82 -9.32 -7.66
C ASP A 114 23.44 -8.67 -7.87
N THR A 115 23.13 -8.27 -9.12
CA THR A 115 21.86 -7.59 -9.40
C THR A 115 20.66 -8.54 -9.42
N THR A 116 20.89 -9.82 -9.73
CA THR A 116 19.88 -10.87 -9.65
C THR A 116 19.45 -11.11 -8.19
N GLU A 117 20.38 -11.30 -7.26
CA GLU A 117 20.08 -11.48 -5.84
C GLU A 117 19.36 -10.26 -5.25
N LEU A 118 19.77 -9.05 -5.64
CA LEU A 118 19.06 -7.83 -5.26
C LEU A 118 17.60 -7.84 -5.74
N GLY A 119 17.38 -8.22 -7.00
CA GLY A 119 16.03 -8.38 -7.58
C GLY A 119 15.19 -9.41 -6.83
N VAL A 120 15.80 -10.53 -6.39
CA VAL A 120 15.13 -11.56 -5.59
C VAL A 120 14.69 -11.04 -4.23
N ILE A 121 15.48 -10.19 -3.56
CA ILE A 121 15.12 -9.60 -2.27
C ILE A 121 13.84 -8.76 -2.37
N PHE A 122 13.73 -7.89 -3.38
CA PHE A 122 12.50 -7.12 -3.62
C PHE A 122 11.35 -7.99 -4.14
N MET A 123 11.65 -9.03 -4.94
CA MET A 123 10.65 -10.01 -5.36
C MET A 123 9.98 -10.68 -4.16
N VAL A 124 10.74 -11.04 -3.12
CA VAL A 124 10.21 -11.63 -1.87
C VAL A 124 9.25 -10.67 -1.16
N GLN A 125 9.56 -9.37 -1.13
CA GLN A 125 8.66 -8.34 -0.58
C GLN A 125 7.31 -8.34 -1.32
N PHE A 126 7.33 -8.25 -2.65
CA PHE A 126 6.11 -8.20 -3.47
C PHE A 126 5.36 -9.54 -3.52
N ALA A 127 6.06 -10.67 -3.43
CA ALA A 127 5.45 -11.98 -3.29
C ALA A 127 4.63 -12.08 -2.00
N SER A 128 5.22 -11.63 -0.88
CA SER A 128 4.53 -11.57 0.42
C SER A 128 3.33 -10.62 0.38
N TYR A 129 3.50 -9.42 -0.20
CA TYR A 129 2.39 -8.47 -0.41
C TYR A 129 1.24 -9.12 -1.18
N THR A 130 1.55 -9.81 -2.27
CA THR A 130 0.56 -10.44 -3.16
C THR A 130 -0.24 -11.53 -2.44
N LEU A 131 0.43 -12.42 -1.70
CA LEU A 131 -0.22 -13.46 -0.91
C LEU A 131 -1.08 -12.86 0.21
N ALA A 132 -0.51 -11.91 0.96
CA ALA A 132 -1.22 -11.21 2.02
C ALA A 132 -2.45 -10.47 1.47
N ALA A 133 -2.36 -9.87 0.29
CA ALA A 133 -3.45 -9.14 -0.34
C ALA A 133 -4.69 -9.98 -0.61
N LEU A 134 -4.50 -11.24 -1.03
CA LEU A 134 -5.61 -12.18 -1.22
C LEU A 134 -6.26 -12.53 0.12
N ILE A 135 -5.46 -12.90 1.11
CA ILE A 135 -5.94 -13.33 2.43
C ILE A 135 -6.68 -12.18 3.10
N LEU A 136 -6.07 -11.00 3.16
CA LEU A 136 -6.63 -9.80 3.78
C LEU A 136 -7.87 -9.31 3.06
N GLY A 137 -7.93 -9.46 1.73
CA GLY A 137 -9.12 -9.18 0.95
C GLY A 137 -10.34 -10.02 1.39
N ILE A 138 -10.11 -11.30 1.72
CA ILE A 138 -11.15 -12.20 2.26
C ILE A 138 -11.50 -11.80 3.70
N LEU A 139 -10.51 -11.54 4.56
CA LEU A 139 -10.73 -11.14 5.95
C LEU A 139 -11.51 -9.81 6.06
N CYS A 140 -11.30 -8.88 5.13
CA CYS A 140 -12.09 -7.67 5.03
C CYS A 140 -13.58 -7.97 4.79
N HIS A 141 -13.93 -9.04 4.06
CA HIS A 141 -15.34 -9.42 3.89
C HIS A 141 -15.99 -9.82 5.23
N TRP A 142 -15.21 -10.35 6.18
CA TRP A 142 -15.67 -10.68 7.53
C TRP A 142 -15.64 -9.51 8.53
N LYS A 143 -15.55 -8.27 8.04
CA LYS A 143 -15.51 -7.04 8.88
C LYS A 143 -14.33 -7.00 9.86
N MET A 144 -13.20 -7.62 9.49
CA MET A 144 -11.97 -7.59 10.29
C MET A 144 -10.99 -6.51 9.84
N ASP A 145 -11.41 -5.58 8.98
CA ASP A 145 -10.55 -4.59 8.34
C ASP A 145 -9.78 -3.71 9.34
N ALA A 146 -10.43 -3.08 10.33
CA ALA A 146 -9.71 -2.28 11.33
C ALA A 146 -8.68 -3.10 12.14
N PHE A 147 -9.03 -4.35 12.48
CA PHE A 147 -8.13 -5.26 13.20
C PHE A 147 -6.93 -5.66 12.34
N CYS A 148 -7.18 -6.06 11.09
CA CYS A 148 -6.16 -6.47 10.15
C CYS A 148 -5.23 -5.30 9.78
N ALA A 149 -5.73 -4.07 9.69
CA ALA A 149 -4.91 -2.87 9.50
C ALA A 149 -3.95 -2.65 10.68
N PHE A 150 -4.46 -2.77 11.92
CA PHE A 150 -3.62 -2.69 13.12
C PHE A 150 -2.58 -3.81 13.19
N MET A 151 -2.96 -5.06 12.89
CA MET A 151 -2.01 -6.18 12.84
C MET A 151 -0.97 -5.97 11.74
N GLY A 152 -1.36 -5.44 10.57
CA GLY A 152 -0.44 -5.06 9.50
C GLY A 152 0.59 -4.02 9.97
N GLN A 153 0.13 -2.99 10.69
CA GLN A 153 1.01 -1.99 11.31
C GLN A 153 2.04 -2.62 12.26
N LEU A 154 1.62 -3.52 13.15
CA LEU A 154 2.51 -4.23 14.08
C LEU A 154 3.53 -5.10 13.34
N VAL A 155 3.09 -5.82 12.31
CA VAL A 155 3.97 -6.64 11.47
C VAL A 155 5.02 -5.79 10.77
N THR A 156 4.65 -4.61 10.26
CA THR A 156 5.61 -3.66 9.67
C THR A 156 6.61 -3.14 10.72
N VAL A 157 6.14 -2.78 11.93
CA VAL A 157 7.05 -2.37 13.02
C VAL A 157 8.05 -3.48 13.32
N PHE A 158 7.59 -4.73 13.42
CA PHE A 158 8.47 -5.87 13.62
C PHE A 158 9.47 -6.05 12.47
N ALA A 159 9.04 -5.86 11.22
CA ALA A 159 9.92 -5.92 10.06
C ALA A 159 11.10 -4.95 10.20
N TYR A 160 10.85 -3.69 10.55
CA TYR A 160 11.90 -2.67 10.70
C TYR A 160 12.79 -2.85 11.93
N VAL A 161 12.35 -3.57 12.96
CA VAL A 161 13.21 -4.02 14.08
C VAL A 161 14.22 -5.08 13.61
N VAL A 162 13.82 -5.93 12.65
CA VAL A 162 14.64 -7.02 12.09
C VAL A 162 15.54 -6.54 10.94
N LEU A 163 15.07 -5.63 10.07
CA LEU A 163 15.69 -5.23 8.79
C LEU A 163 17.13 -4.74 8.92
N GLY A 164 17.37 -3.88 9.90
CA GLY A 164 18.68 -3.64 10.46
C GLY A 164 18.47 -3.81 11.94
N PRO A 165 19.05 -4.84 12.61
CA PRO A 165 18.87 -5.00 14.04
C PRO A 165 19.08 -3.64 14.66
N ALA A 166 18.05 -3.11 15.34
CA ALA A 166 18.04 -1.73 15.83
C ALA A 166 19.41 -1.42 16.47
N PRO A 167 19.95 -0.19 16.41
CA PRO A 167 21.28 0.12 16.95
C PRO A 167 21.49 -0.33 18.41
N PHE A 168 20.39 -0.55 19.14
CA PHE A 168 20.35 -1.10 20.49
C PHE A 168 20.55 -2.63 20.60
N ILE A 169 20.38 -3.38 19.51
CA ILE A 169 20.58 -4.84 19.41
C ILE A 169 22.01 -5.08 18.87
N PRO A 170 22.95 -5.63 19.63
CA PRO A 170 24.34 -5.82 19.21
C PRO A 170 24.51 -7.03 18.26
N ILE A 171 23.73 -7.08 17.19
CA ILE A 171 23.82 -8.10 16.14
C ILE A 171 24.14 -7.38 14.83
N GLU A 172 25.03 -7.96 14.03
CA GLU A 172 25.33 -7.47 12.68
C GLU A 172 24.22 -7.84 11.71
N ALA A 173 24.00 -7.01 10.69
CA ALA A 173 23.01 -7.31 9.66
C ALA A 173 23.39 -8.61 8.95
N ALA A 174 22.43 -9.53 8.83
CA ALA A 174 22.61 -10.80 8.14
C ALA A 174 21.58 -10.94 7.01
N MET A 175 21.95 -11.60 5.93
CA MET A 175 21.09 -11.77 4.75
C MET A 175 19.72 -12.37 5.07
N TRP A 176 19.67 -13.38 5.93
CA TRP A 176 18.40 -13.99 6.32
C TRP A 176 17.47 -13.00 7.04
N MET A 177 18.01 -12.02 7.78
CA MET A 177 17.23 -10.98 8.45
C MET A 177 16.61 -10.02 7.43
N VAL A 178 17.36 -9.69 6.36
CA VAL A 178 16.85 -8.88 5.25
C VAL A 178 15.67 -9.59 4.59
N TYR A 179 15.84 -10.85 4.19
CA TYR A 179 14.76 -11.65 3.59
C TYR A 179 13.53 -11.73 4.50
N LEU A 180 13.74 -12.05 5.78
CA LEU A 180 12.68 -12.14 6.77
C LEU A 180 11.95 -10.81 6.93
N SER A 181 12.70 -9.71 7.00
CA SER A 181 12.10 -8.37 7.05
C SER A 181 11.33 -8.06 5.77
N GLN A 182 11.81 -8.38 4.58
CA GLN A 182 11.07 -8.12 3.35
C GLN A 182 9.74 -8.87 3.31
N VAL A 183 9.71 -10.12 3.80
CA VAL A 183 8.45 -10.86 3.97
C VAL A 183 7.47 -10.10 4.86
N PHE A 184 7.90 -9.67 6.04
CA PHE A 184 7.03 -8.94 6.96
C PHE A 184 6.64 -7.55 6.43
N THR A 185 7.56 -6.82 5.80
CA THR A 185 7.29 -5.53 5.17
C THR A 185 6.20 -5.67 4.09
N GLY A 186 6.29 -6.67 3.22
CA GLY A 186 5.28 -6.93 2.19
C GLY A 186 3.90 -7.24 2.79
N ALA A 187 3.85 -8.14 3.79
CA ALA A 187 2.60 -8.51 4.44
C ALA A 187 1.97 -7.33 5.22
N GLY A 188 2.79 -6.54 5.91
CA GLY A 188 2.38 -5.37 6.66
C GLY A 188 1.84 -4.25 5.77
N MET A 189 2.54 -3.94 4.66
CA MET A 189 2.09 -3.00 3.63
C MET A 189 0.74 -3.41 3.03
N ALA A 190 0.54 -4.69 2.74
CA ALA A 190 -0.75 -5.19 2.25
C ALA A 190 -1.88 -4.97 3.28
N GLY A 191 -1.60 -5.21 4.56
CA GLY A 191 -2.52 -4.95 5.67
C GLY A 191 -2.91 -3.48 5.78
N GLN A 192 -1.91 -2.60 5.80
CA GLN A 192 -2.12 -1.15 5.87
C GLN A 192 -2.93 -0.63 4.69
N PHE A 193 -2.59 -1.04 3.47
CA PHE A 193 -3.26 -0.59 2.26
C PHE A 193 -4.68 -1.15 2.13
N ILE A 194 -4.82 -2.48 2.07
CA ILE A 194 -6.08 -3.12 1.69
C ILE A 194 -7.11 -2.96 2.80
N CYS A 195 -6.71 -3.18 4.05
CA CYS A 195 -7.65 -3.09 5.16
C CYS A 195 -8.01 -1.64 5.48
N GLY A 196 -7.05 -0.70 5.40
CA GLY A 196 -7.34 0.73 5.55
C GLY A 196 -8.28 1.24 4.45
N TYR A 197 -8.05 0.81 3.21
CA TYR A 197 -8.94 1.14 2.09
C TYR A 197 -10.35 0.57 2.29
N CYS A 198 -10.48 -0.73 2.61
CA CYS A 198 -11.77 -1.34 2.88
C CYS A 198 -12.50 -0.71 4.08
N HIS A 199 -11.78 -0.38 5.15
CA HIS A 199 -12.35 0.30 6.32
C HIS A 199 -12.89 1.68 5.95
N SER A 200 -12.13 2.48 5.18
CA SER A 200 -12.55 3.80 4.73
C SER A 200 -13.84 3.79 3.89
N LEU A 201 -13.98 2.80 3.01
CA LEU A 201 -15.19 2.60 2.19
C LEU A 201 -16.40 2.28 3.07
N LYS A 202 -16.25 1.30 3.98
CA LYS A 202 -17.32 0.89 4.90
C LYS A 202 -17.70 2.02 5.86
N HIS A 203 -16.72 2.77 6.35
CA HIS A 203 -16.92 3.91 7.23
C HIS A 203 -17.70 5.03 6.54
N ALA A 204 -17.39 5.34 5.28
CA ALA A 204 -18.16 6.31 4.50
C ALA A 204 -19.64 5.88 4.37
N VAL A 205 -19.90 4.63 3.97
CA VAL A 205 -21.27 4.11 3.88
C VAL A 205 -21.96 4.13 5.25
N ALA A 206 -21.26 3.70 6.31
CA ALA A 206 -21.75 3.71 7.69
C ALA A 206 -22.05 5.12 8.23
N SER A 207 -21.37 6.13 7.71
CA SER A 207 -21.57 7.55 8.05
C SER A 207 -22.71 8.21 7.26
N GLY A 208 -23.43 7.44 6.43
CA GLY A 208 -24.59 7.89 5.67
C GLY A 208 -24.27 8.51 4.31
N TYR A 209 -23.08 8.24 3.76
CA TYR A 209 -22.78 8.53 2.35
C TYR A 209 -23.36 7.43 1.45
N SER A 210 -23.67 7.76 0.19
CA SER A 210 -24.24 6.81 -0.76
C SER A 210 -23.24 5.73 -1.15
N ASP A 211 -23.68 4.48 -1.22
CA ASP A 211 -22.87 3.37 -1.78
C ASP A 211 -23.00 3.37 -3.31
N ASP A 212 -22.46 4.42 -3.94
CA ASP A 212 -22.49 4.63 -5.38
C ASP A 212 -21.08 4.85 -5.95
N ILE A 213 -21.00 4.78 -7.29
CA ILE A 213 -19.73 4.94 -8.01
C ILE A 213 -19.09 6.29 -7.67
N LYS A 214 -19.88 7.36 -7.52
CA LYS A 214 -19.37 8.70 -7.18
C LYS A 214 -18.59 8.69 -5.86
N THR A 215 -19.14 8.07 -4.81
CA THR A 215 -18.50 8.00 -3.49
C THR A 215 -17.26 7.11 -3.51
N THR A 216 -17.37 5.92 -4.11
CA THR A 216 -16.24 4.99 -4.22
C THR A 216 -15.10 5.59 -5.05
N SER A 217 -15.40 6.23 -6.18
CA SER A 217 -14.41 6.91 -7.01
C SER A 217 -13.75 8.08 -6.28
N PHE A 218 -14.51 8.86 -5.50
CA PHE A 218 -13.93 9.95 -4.70
C PHE A 218 -12.93 9.40 -3.67
N ILE A 219 -13.31 8.36 -2.92
CA ILE A 219 -12.43 7.73 -1.91
C ILE A 219 -11.16 7.18 -2.55
N SER A 220 -11.28 6.46 -3.68
CA SER A 220 -10.13 5.99 -4.45
C SER A 220 -9.19 7.13 -4.85
N THR A 221 -9.72 8.23 -5.36
CA THR A 221 -8.91 9.39 -5.76
C THR A 221 -8.14 9.97 -4.58
N VAL A 222 -8.78 10.10 -3.41
CA VAL A 222 -8.11 10.60 -2.20
C VAL A 222 -7.00 9.66 -1.78
N VAL A 223 -7.29 8.36 -1.72
CA VAL A 223 -6.32 7.30 -1.40
C VAL A 223 -5.10 7.38 -2.31
N PHE A 224 -5.29 7.33 -3.63
CA PHE A 224 -4.19 7.40 -4.58
C PHE A 224 -3.41 8.71 -4.51
N THR A 225 -4.09 9.84 -4.27
CA THR A 225 -3.42 11.13 -4.09
C THR A 225 -2.52 11.10 -2.84
N SER A 226 -3.01 10.55 -1.73
CA SER A 226 -2.23 10.39 -0.50
C SER A 226 -1.04 9.45 -0.70
N LEU A 227 -1.25 8.31 -1.38
CA LEU A 227 -0.17 7.37 -1.70
C LEU A 227 0.94 8.04 -2.52
N VAL A 228 0.59 8.71 -3.62
CA VAL A 228 1.54 9.39 -4.51
C VAL A 228 2.29 10.48 -3.76
N PHE A 229 1.60 11.25 -2.91
CA PHE A 229 2.24 12.24 -2.05
C PHE A 229 3.29 11.58 -1.14
N GLY A 230 2.94 10.49 -0.45
CA GLY A 230 3.86 9.73 0.38
C GLY A 230 5.08 9.21 -0.39
N ALA A 231 4.88 8.57 -1.54
CA ALA A 231 5.97 8.01 -2.35
C ALA A 231 6.83 9.07 -3.05
N THR A 232 6.31 10.29 -3.28
CA THR A 232 7.10 11.36 -3.91
C THR A 232 8.00 12.06 -2.90
N VAL A 233 7.48 12.29 -1.69
CA VAL A 233 8.20 13.04 -0.64
C VAL A 233 9.21 12.17 0.11
N THR A 234 8.93 10.87 0.26
CA THR A 234 9.77 9.99 1.09
C THR A 234 11.15 9.70 0.51
N PRO A 235 11.34 9.32 -0.77
CA PRO A 235 12.65 8.92 -1.29
C PRO A 235 13.76 9.97 -1.12
N PRO A 236 13.54 11.28 -1.41
CA PRO A 236 14.55 12.30 -1.16
C PRO A 236 14.94 12.41 0.32
N ILE A 237 13.95 12.36 1.22
CA ILE A 237 14.18 12.45 2.67
C ILE A 237 14.92 11.20 3.16
N ALA A 238 14.50 10.02 2.71
CA ALA A 238 15.09 8.73 3.06
C ALA A 238 16.56 8.67 2.62
N GLY A 239 16.85 9.06 1.37
CA GLY A 239 18.21 9.16 0.84
C GLY A 239 19.09 10.07 1.69
N TYR A 240 18.63 11.28 1.98
CA TYR A 240 19.36 12.24 2.83
C TYR A 240 19.64 11.70 4.24
N ILE A 241 18.63 11.11 4.89
CA ILE A 241 18.78 10.55 6.25
C ILE A 241 19.79 9.40 6.25
N VAL A 242 19.70 8.48 5.29
CA VAL A 242 20.58 7.30 5.22
C VAL A 242 22.01 7.69 4.83
N GLU A 243 22.19 8.68 3.96
CA GLU A 243 23.51 9.22 3.64
C GLU A 243 24.18 9.85 4.88
N ARG A 244 23.41 10.57 5.71
CA ARG A 244 23.96 11.28 6.88
C ARG A 244 24.20 10.39 8.09
N PHE A 245 23.28 9.46 8.38
CA PHE A 245 23.28 8.66 9.62
C PHE A 245 23.62 7.18 9.40
N GLY A 246 23.77 6.76 8.15
CA GLY A 246 23.88 5.35 7.76
C GLY A 246 22.52 4.64 7.76
N TYR A 247 22.44 3.51 7.05
CA TYR A 247 21.18 2.79 6.86
C TYR A 247 20.55 2.33 8.19
N ARG A 248 21.36 1.79 9.10
CA ARG A 248 20.91 1.25 10.37
C ARG A 248 20.24 2.28 11.28
N SER A 249 20.79 3.49 11.35
CA SER A 249 20.20 4.59 12.11
C SER A 249 19.09 5.27 11.32
N GLY A 250 19.22 5.33 9.99
CA GLY A 250 18.21 5.91 9.11
C GLY A 250 16.88 5.16 9.13
N SER A 251 16.92 3.82 9.16
CA SER A 251 15.72 2.98 9.26
C SER A 251 14.97 3.16 10.58
N MET A 252 15.63 3.65 11.64
CA MET A 252 14.97 3.96 12.92
C MET A 252 14.03 5.15 12.84
N PHE A 253 14.23 6.09 11.90
CA PHE A 253 13.28 7.18 11.69
C PHE A 253 11.94 6.64 11.20
N LEU A 254 11.97 5.71 10.24
CA LEU A 254 10.77 5.07 9.75
C LEU A 254 10.14 4.14 10.80
N LEU A 255 10.96 3.38 11.54
CA LEU A 255 10.49 2.60 12.69
C LEU A 255 9.77 3.51 13.71
N GLY A 256 10.35 4.65 14.05
CA GLY A 256 9.78 5.63 14.97
C GLY A 256 8.44 6.18 14.48
N LEU A 257 8.33 6.51 13.18
CA LEU A 257 7.07 6.92 12.56
C LEU A 257 6.00 5.83 12.66
N LEU A 258 6.36 4.58 12.33
CA LEU A 258 5.44 3.44 12.40
C LEU A 258 5.03 3.11 13.84
N ALA A 259 5.96 3.16 14.78
CA ALA A 259 5.70 2.93 16.21
C ALA A 259 4.80 4.03 16.78
N LEU A 260 5.04 5.30 16.43
CA LEU A 260 4.21 6.43 16.86
C LEU A 260 2.78 6.35 16.29
N TRP A 261 2.61 5.80 15.10
CA TRP A 261 1.29 5.60 14.49
C TRP A 261 0.54 4.36 15.01
N THR A 262 1.24 3.44 15.67
CA THR A 262 0.65 2.18 16.19
C THR A 262 -0.45 2.43 17.23
N PRO A 263 -0.31 3.32 18.23
CA PRO A 263 -1.41 3.66 19.14
C PRO A 263 -2.64 4.22 18.42
N VAL A 264 -2.47 4.96 17.32
CA VAL A 264 -3.59 5.55 16.56
C VAL A 264 -4.41 4.44 15.90
N THR A 265 -3.74 3.51 15.20
CA THR A 265 -4.40 2.35 14.59
C THR A 265 -5.03 1.41 15.61
N PHE A 266 -4.43 1.27 16.80
CA PHE A 266 -5.01 0.54 17.92
C PHE A 266 -6.31 1.18 18.42
N VAL A 267 -6.30 2.50 18.66
CA VAL A 267 -7.50 3.24 19.07
C VAL A 267 -8.60 3.13 18.00
N GLN A 268 -8.25 3.24 16.72
CA GLN A 268 -9.19 3.05 15.62
C GLN A 268 -9.82 1.65 15.65
N TRP A 269 -9.02 0.61 15.84
CA TRP A 269 -9.53 -0.76 15.97
C TRP A 269 -10.50 -0.91 17.15
N LEU A 270 -10.17 -0.34 18.31
CA LEU A 270 -11.06 -0.36 19.47
C LEU A 270 -12.39 0.36 19.20
N LEU A 271 -12.33 1.55 18.59
CA LEU A 271 -13.52 2.33 18.24
C LEU A 271 -14.42 1.58 17.26
N SER A 272 -13.83 0.98 16.22
CA SER A 272 -14.55 0.17 15.23
C SER A 272 -15.23 -1.04 15.89
N SER A 273 -14.51 -1.75 16.76
CA SER A 273 -15.04 -2.89 17.53
C SER A 273 -16.18 -2.50 18.48
N CYS A 274 -16.08 -1.33 19.12
CA CYS A 274 -17.13 -0.81 19.99
C CYS A 274 -18.39 -0.40 19.22
N CYS A 275 -18.23 0.22 18.04
CA CYS A 275 -19.34 0.59 17.16
C CYS A 275 -20.10 -0.64 16.66
N ASP A 276 -19.39 -1.69 16.26
CA ASP A 276 -20.00 -2.94 15.81
C ASP A 276 -20.78 -3.65 16.93
N LYS A 277 -20.24 -3.68 18.16
CA LYS A 277 -20.96 -4.22 19.33
C LYS A 277 -22.24 -3.44 19.64
N ARG A 278 -22.22 -2.10 19.57
CA ARG A 278 -23.43 -1.29 19.81
C ARG A 278 -24.50 -1.54 18.75
N ARG A 279 -24.12 -1.71 17.49
CA ARG A 279 -25.07 -2.04 16.40
C ARG A 279 -25.73 -3.41 16.58
N GLN A 280 -25.00 -4.40 17.10
CA GLN A 280 -25.56 -5.72 17.40
C GLN A 280 -26.52 -5.71 18.59
N GLN A 281 -26.38 -4.78 19.54
CA GLN A 281 -27.26 -4.63 20.69
C GLN A 281 -28.54 -3.82 20.41
N SER A 282 -28.57 -3.04 19.31
CA SER A 282 -29.73 -2.24 18.90
C SER A 282 -30.71 -2.97 17.97
N HIS A 283 -30.42 -4.23 17.62
CA HIS A 283 -31.26 -5.12 16.81
C HIS A 283 -31.77 -6.27 17.67
#